data_AF-A0A496MVD4-F1
#
_entry.id   AF-A0A496MVD4-F1
#
_cell.length_a   1.000
_cell.length_b   1.000
_cell.length_c   1.000
_cell.angle_alpha   90.00
_cell.angle_beta   90.00
_cell.angle_gamma   90.00
#
_symmetry.space_group_name_H-M   'P 1'
#
loop_
_entity.id
_entity.type
_entity.pdbx_description
1 polymer ?
#
loop_
_entity_poly.entity_id
_entity_poly.type
_entity_poly.pdbx_seq_one_letter_code
_entity_poly.pdbx_strand_id
1 'polypeptide(L)'
;MFGARLRLLRDIRGITQQRLGEICGLSRNQISNLERNDNNARTPADPSLSTIYKLSSALMVPPAVMLPAGSEIVGGVCDLAELVDGIITFELVWPRYASDTEPFTEDQAFAINAGINGYRGSRY
;
A
#
# COMPACT_ATOMS: atom_id res chain seq x y z
N MET A 1 8.64 10.04 -2.27
CA MET A 1 8.67 8.94 -1.26
C MET A 1 7.61 7.87 -1.51
N PHE A 2 6.35 8.22 -1.74
CA PHE A 2 5.28 7.26 -2.05
C PHE A 2 5.62 6.31 -3.22
N GLY A 3 6.02 6.85 -4.38
CA GLY A 3 6.29 6.04 -5.58
C GLY A 3 7.37 4.97 -5.40
N ALA A 4 8.45 5.29 -4.68
CA ALA A 4 9.51 4.32 -4.36
C ALA A 4 9.00 3.19 -3.45
N ARG A 5 8.12 3.51 -2.50
CA ARG A 5 7.49 2.54 -1.58
C ARG A 5 6.50 1.64 -2.31
N LEU A 6 5.69 2.21 -3.21
CA LEU A 6 4.82 1.45 -4.11
C LEU A 6 5.64 0.45 -4.94
N ARG A 7 6.73 0.92 -5.58
CA ARG A 7 7.61 0.06 -6.37
C ARG A 7 8.22 -1.06 -5.54
N LEU A 8 8.75 -0.75 -4.35
CA LEU A 8 9.33 -1.73 -3.44
C LEU A 8 8.34 -2.84 -3.10
N LEU A 9 7.12 -2.47 -2.67
CA LEU A 9 6.10 -3.44 -2.30
C LEU A 9 5.65 -4.28 -3.50
N ARG A 10 5.54 -3.67 -4.68
CA ARG A 10 5.26 -4.39 -5.93
C ARG A 10 6.35 -5.40 -6.27
N ASP A 11 7.62 -5.00 -6.15
CA ASP A 11 8.77 -5.85 -6.44
C ASP A 11 8.88 -7.00 -5.42
N ILE A 12 8.60 -6.75 -4.14
CA ILE A 12 8.48 -7.77 -3.09
C ILE A 12 7.41 -8.80 -3.47
N ARG A 13 6.25 -8.35 -3.96
CA ARG A 13 5.18 -9.24 -4.43
C ARG A 13 5.49 -9.96 -5.75
N GLY A 14 6.59 -9.62 -6.43
CA GLY A 14 7.02 -10.29 -7.66
C GLY A 14 6.12 -10.04 -8.88
N ILE A 15 5.31 -8.97 -8.88
CA ILE A 15 4.35 -8.68 -9.97
C ILE A 15 4.79 -7.49 -10.83
N THR A 16 4.38 -7.49 -12.10
CA THR A 16 4.66 -6.37 -13.03
C THR A 16 3.75 -5.17 -12.78
N GLN A 17 4.10 -3.98 -13.30
CA GLN A 17 3.21 -2.80 -13.26
C GLN A 17 1.89 -3.05 -13.99
N GLN A 18 1.94 -3.79 -15.10
CA GLN A 18 0.75 -4.19 -15.88
C GLN A 18 -0.17 -5.03 -15.00
N ARG A 19 0.42 -6.05 -14.35
CA ARG A 19 -0.28 -6.94 -13.44
C ARG A 19 -0.93 -6.19 -12.28
N LEU A 20 -0.20 -5.29 -11.62
CA LEU A 20 -0.74 -4.49 -10.54
C LEU A 20 -1.93 -3.63 -11.02
N GLY A 21 -1.82 -3.03 -12.21
CA GLY A 21 -2.90 -2.25 -12.82
C GLY A 21 -4.18 -3.07 -13.02
N GLU A 22 -4.06 -4.27 -13.60
CA GLU A 22 -5.18 -5.19 -13.78
C GLU A 22 -5.90 -5.51 -12.46
N ILE A 23 -5.13 -5.82 -11.41
CA ILE A 23 -5.66 -6.18 -10.09
C ILE A 23 -6.43 -5.02 -9.45
N CYS A 24 -5.88 -3.80 -9.49
CA CYS A 24 -6.44 -2.66 -8.79
C CYS A 24 -7.38 -1.79 -9.65
N GLY A 25 -7.60 -2.18 -10.91
CA GLY A 25 -8.43 -1.43 -11.86
C GLY A 25 -7.82 -0.09 -12.26
N LEU A 26 -6.48 -0.02 -12.37
CA LEU A 26 -5.73 1.16 -12.85
C LEU A 26 -4.98 0.81 -14.14
N SER A 27 -4.71 1.79 -14.98
CA SER A 27 -3.85 1.56 -16.15
C SER A 27 -2.39 1.33 -15.73
N ARG A 28 -1.64 0.50 -16.48
CA ARG A 28 -0.18 0.39 -16.32
C ARG A 28 0.51 1.75 -16.33
N ASN A 29 0.05 2.68 -17.18
CA ASN A 29 0.62 4.02 -17.27
C ASN A 29 0.42 4.81 -15.97
N GLN A 30 -0.76 4.71 -15.35
CA GLN A 30 -1.00 5.28 -14.02
C GLN A 30 -0.06 4.67 -12.96
N ILE A 31 0.14 3.35 -12.95
CA ILE A 31 1.10 2.71 -12.04
C ILE A 31 2.52 3.26 -12.25
N SER A 32 2.98 3.33 -13.50
CA SER A 32 4.30 3.89 -13.84
C SER A 32 4.46 5.34 -13.37
N ASN A 33 3.45 6.18 -13.57
CA ASN A 33 3.48 7.59 -13.15
C ASN A 33 3.54 7.71 -11.62
N LEU A 34 2.75 6.89 -10.91
CA LEU A 34 2.76 6.83 -9.44
C LEU A 34 4.14 6.40 -8.91
N GLU A 35 4.76 5.36 -9.50
CA GLU A 35 6.07 4.86 -9.09
C GLU A 35 7.20 5.85 -9.34
N ARG A 36 7.16 6.57 -10.46
CA ARG A 36 8.18 7.58 -10.83
C ARG A 36 8.03 8.90 -10.05
N ASN A 37 6.95 9.05 -9.28
CA ASN A 37 6.59 10.30 -8.63
C ASN A 37 6.47 11.46 -9.64
N ASP A 38 5.99 11.12 -10.84
CA ASP A 38 6.04 11.98 -12.01
C ASP A 38 4.62 12.12 -12.56
N ASN A 39 4.02 13.28 -12.30
CA ASN A 39 2.85 13.75 -13.02
C ASN A 39 3.30 14.81 -14.04
N ASN A 40 2.52 15.03 -15.10
CA ASN A 40 2.88 15.96 -16.19
C ASN A 40 3.20 17.40 -15.73
N ALA A 41 2.95 17.73 -14.45
CA ALA A 41 3.17 19.02 -13.83
C ALA A 41 4.45 19.11 -12.95
N ARG A 42 5.34 18.11 -12.94
CA ARG A 42 6.56 18.09 -12.11
C ARG A 42 6.30 18.22 -10.59
N THR A 43 5.10 17.87 -10.15
CA THR A 43 4.75 17.81 -8.73
C THR A 43 4.84 16.37 -8.22
N PRO A 44 5.05 16.14 -6.91
CA PRO A 44 4.97 14.80 -6.37
C PRO A 44 3.63 14.15 -6.72
N ALA A 45 3.64 12.83 -6.94
CA ALA A 45 2.42 12.08 -7.12
C ALA A 45 1.55 12.22 -5.85
N ASP A 46 0.32 12.70 -6.04
CA ASP A 46 -0.69 12.85 -5.00
C ASP A 46 -1.85 11.86 -5.27
N PRO A 47 -1.65 10.56 -4.97
CA PRO A 47 -2.69 9.57 -5.17
C PRO A 47 -3.89 9.86 -4.28
N SER A 48 -5.10 9.81 -4.85
CA SER A 48 -6.32 9.90 -4.05
C SER A 48 -6.35 8.80 -2.96
N LEU A 49 -7.06 9.04 -1.86
CA LEU A 49 -7.26 8.03 -0.82
C LEU A 49 -7.79 6.70 -1.42
N SER A 50 -8.72 6.78 -2.37
CA SER A 50 -9.26 5.61 -3.06
C SER A 50 -8.18 4.80 -3.79
N THR A 51 -7.20 5.48 -4.40
CA THR A 51 -6.06 4.87 -5.08
C THR A 51 -5.17 4.14 -4.08
N ILE A 52 -4.91 4.74 -2.92
CA ILE A 52 -4.10 4.12 -1.86
C ILE A 52 -4.75 2.84 -1.37
N TYR A 53 -6.07 2.84 -1.09
CA TYR A 53 -6.78 1.64 -0.66
C TYR A 53 -6.81 0.54 -1.73
N LYS A 54 -7.02 0.89 -3.00
CA LYS A 54 -6.96 -0.06 -4.12
C LYS A 54 -5.60 -0.74 -4.23
N LEU A 55 -4.52 0.04 -4.16
CA LEU A 55 -3.16 -0.48 -4.21
C LEU A 55 -2.83 -1.32 -2.99
N SER A 56 -3.24 -0.89 -1.80
CA SER A 56 -3.02 -1.61 -0.53
C SER A 56 -3.71 -2.97 -0.55
N SER A 57 -4.95 -3.01 -1.03
CA SER A 57 -5.70 -4.25 -1.23
C SER A 57 -5.00 -5.19 -2.21
N ALA A 58 -4.59 -4.66 -3.38
CA ALA A 58 -3.91 -5.42 -4.43
C ALA A 58 -2.55 -6.00 -3.99
N LEU A 59 -1.82 -5.28 -3.14
CA LEU A 59 -0.52 -5.69 -2.60
C LEU A 59 -0.64 -6.44 -1.26
N MET A 60 -1.86 -6.61 -0.74
CA MET A 60 -2.16 -7.22 0.55
C MET A 60 -1.32 -6.63 1.68
N VAL A 61 -1.33 -5.30 1.80
CA VAL A 61 -0.67 -4.55 2.86
C VAL A 61 -1.65 -3.61 3.55
N PRO A 62 -1.43 -3.25 4.83
CA PRO A 62 -2.18 -2.18 5.47
C PRO A 62 -1.98 -0.84 4.72
N PRO A 63 -3.01 0.02 4.57
CA PRO A 63 -2.85 1.32 3.92
C PRO A 63 -1.76 2.21 4.55
N ALA A 64 -1.58 2.12 5.87
CA ALA A 64 -0.52 2.84 6.57
C ALA A 64 0.89 2.44 6.10
N VAL A 65 1.09 1.20 5.62
CA VAL A 65 2.38 0.75 5.06
C VAL A 65 2.68 1.42 3.72
N MET A 66 1.66 1.86 2.96
CA MET A 66 1.85 2.62 1.72
C MET A 66 2.25 4.07 1.96
N LEU A 67 1.86 4.63 3.12
CA LEU A 67 2.15 6.00 3.50
C LEU A 67 3.53 6.10 4.17
N PRO A 68 4.40 7.03 3.75
CA PRO A 68 5.57 7.37 4.55
C PRO A 68 5.14 7.83 5.95
N ALA A 69 5.81 7.33 6.99
CA ALA A 69 5.47 7.67 8.39
C ALA A 69 3.99 7.42 8.75
N GLY A 70 3.33 6.43 8.14
CA GLY A 70 1.90 6.16 8.34
C GLY A 70 1.49 5.70 9.76
N SER A 71 2.47 5.44 10.64
CA SER A 71 2.27 5.14 12.06
C SER A 71 2.68 6.29 12.98
N GLU A 72 3.15 7.41 12.43
CA GLU A 72 3.61 8.57 13.20
C GLU A 72 2.54 9.67 13.20
N ILE A 73 2.50 10.44 14.28
CA ILE A 73 1.69 11.65 14.32
C ILE A 73 2.37 12.69 13.42
N VAL A 74 1.65 13.18 12.41
CA VAL A 74 2.12 14.29 11.59
C VAL A 74 2.14 15.54 12.48
N GLY A 75 3.32 15.99 12.87
CA GLY A 75 3.47 17.19 13.70
C GLY A 75 3.08 18.46 12.93
N GLY A 76 2.16 19.25 13.50
CA GLY A 76 1.83 20.61 13.07
C GLY A 76 0.99 21.35 14.14
N VAL A 77 1.21 22.67 14.28
CA VAL A 77 0.72 23.65 15.30
C VAL A 77 -0.64 23.35 15.95
N CYS A 78 -0.69 22.34 16.81
CA CYS A 78 -1.61 22.17 17.93
C CYS A 78 -1.23 20.82 18.54
N ASP A 79 -0.76 20.83 19.78
CA ASP A 79 -0.43 19.62 20.53
C ASP A 79 -1.69 18.80 20.79
N LEU A 80 -2.09 18.01 19.78
CA LEU A 80 -3.07 16.95 19.99
C LEU A 80 -2.55 15.96 21.04
N ALA A 81 -1.22 15.84 21.18
CA ALA A 81 -0.55 15.09 22.23
C ALA A 81 -0.90 15.55 23.65
N GLU A 82 -1.23 16.83 23.87
CA GLU A 82 -1.73 17.31 25.17
C GLU A 82 -3.22 16.96 25.41
N LEU A 83 -3.98 16.72 24.35
CA LEU A 83 -5.43 16.42 24.41
C LEU A 83 -5.73 14.92 24.59
N VAL A 84 -4.83 14.05 24.17
CA VAL A 84 -4.94 12.59 24.34
C VAL A 84 -3.90 12.10 25.33
N ASP A 85 -4.13 12.38 26.62
CA ASP A 85 -3.34 11.88 27.76
C ASP A 85 -3.42 10.34 27.83
N GLY A 86 -2.68 9.65 26.97
CA GLY A 86 -2.54 8.19 26.95
C GLY A 86 -3.78 7.38 26.51
N ILE A 87 -4.86 8.01 26.04
CA ILE A 87 -6.15 7.32 25.83
C ILE A 87 -6.20 6.47 24.54
N ILE A 88 -5.44 6.84 23.49
CA ILE A 88 -5.48 6.12 22.20
C ILE A 88 -4.06 5.86 21.70
N THR A 89 -3.61 4.62 21.82
CA THR A 89 -2.37 4.13 21.20
C THR A 89 -2.69 3.30 19.96
N PHE A 90 -1.86 3.45 18.91
CA PHE A 90 -1.94 2.67 17.68
C PHE A 90 -0.57 2.05 17.42
N GLU A 91 -0.52 0.72 17.33
CA GLU A 91 0.69 -0.02 16.97
C GLU A 91 0.50 -0.68 15.60
N LEU A 92 1.30 -0.26 14.61
CA LEU A 92 1.33 -0.88 13.29
C LEU A 92 2.37 -2.00 13.27
N VAL A 93 1.92 -3.24 13.44
CA VAL A 93 2.78 -4.44 13.30
C VAL A 93 2.63 -5.02 11.91
N TRP A 94 3.57 -4.69 11.01
CA TRP A 94 3.69 -5.27 9.68
C TRP A 94 5.16 -5.24 9.21
N PRO A 95 5.70 -6.31 8.60
CA PRO A 95 5.07 -7.62 8.39
C PRO A 95 4.87 -8.37 9.70
N ARG A 96 3.78 -9.17 9.77
CA ARG A 96 3.50 -10.06 10.90
C ARG A 96 3.98 -11.49 10.60
N TYR A 97 3.94 -11.88 9.33
CA TYR A 97 4.37 -13.19 8.86
C TYR A 97 5.30 -13.04 7.64
N ALA A 98 6.15 -14.04 7.38
CA ALA A 98 7.03 -14.02 6.21
C ALA A 98 6.27 -13.82 4.89
N SER A 99 5.08 -14.41 4.79
CA SER A 99 4.16 -14.28 3.63
C SER A 99 3.72 -12.84 3.34
N ASP A 100 3.85 -11.91 4.29
CA ASP A 100 3.53 -10.49 4.06
C ASP A 100 4.58 -9.82 3.14
N THR A 101 5.79 -10.37 3.11
CA THR A 101 6.94 -9.86 2.33
C THR A 101 7.51 -10.90 1.37
N GLU A 102 6.76 -11.93 1.05
CA GLU A 102 7.12 -12.90 0.01
C GLU A 102 6.45 -12.55 -1.33
N PRO A 103 7.05 -12.99 -2.45
CA PRO A 103 6.39 -12.97 -3.75
C PRO A 103 5.04 -13.66 -3.70
N PHE A 104 4.09 -13.21 -4.51
CA PHE A 104 2.85 -13.95 -4.67
C PHE A 104 3.13 -15.32 -5.28
N THR A 105 2.56 -16.35 -4.66
CA THR A 105 2.41 -17.67 -5.28
C THR A 105 1.54 -17.56 -6.53
N GLU A 106 1.66 -18.54 -7.44
CA GLU A 106 0.79 -18.64 -8.63
C GLU A 106 -0.70 -18.64 -8.25
N ASP A 107 -1.07 -19.33 -7.17
CA ASP A 107 -2.44 -19.39 -6.68
C ASP A 107 -2.95 -18.03 -6.16
N GLN A 108 -2.12 -17.28 -5.44
CA GLN A 108 -2.47 -15.91 -5.02
C GLN A 108 -2.60 -15.00 -6.23
N ALA A 109 -1.65 -15.07 -7.17
CA ALA A 109 -1.71 -14.29 -8.41
C ALA A 109 -2.97 -14.60 -9.23
N PHE A 110 -3.43 -15.85 -9.23
CA PHE A 110 -4.67 -16.29 -9.88
C PHE A 110 -5.94 -15.91 -9.11
N ALA A 111 -5.98 -16.08 -7.79
CA ALA A 111 -7.16 -15.77 -6.97
C ALA A 111 -7.50 -14.27 -7.03
N ILE A 112 -6.47 -13.43 -7.03
CA ILE A 112 -6.62 -11.98 -7.18
C ILE A 112 -7.22 -11.64 -8.57
N ASN A 113 -6.89 -12.39 -9.63
CA ASN A 113 -7.51 -12.22 -10.96
C ASN A 113 -9.00 -12.52 -10.99
N ALA A 114 -9.43 -13.55 -10.26
CA ALA A 114 -10.80 -14.01 -10.28
C ALA A 114 -11.75 -13.10 -9.49
N GLY A 115 -11.25 -11.99 -8.91
CA GLY A 115 -12.03 -11.14 -8.01
C GLY A 115 -12.37 -11.83 -6.68
N ILE A 116 -11.77 -12.98 -6.42
CA ILE A 116 -11.91 -13.74 -5.18
C ILE A 116 -10.94 -13.09 -4.19
N ASN A 117 -11.35 -11.96 -3.61
CA ASN A 117 -10.67 -11.37 -2.45
C ASN A 117 -10.89 -12.27 -1.24
N GLY A 118 -10.23 -13.43 -1.27
CA GLY A 118 -10.36 -14.53 -0.33
C GLY A 118 -9.10 -14.78 0.48
N TYR A 119 -8.13 -13.86 0.49
CA TYR A 119 -7.00 -13.95 1.41
C TYR A 119 -7.46 -13.56 2.82
N ARG A 120 -8.27 -14.44 3.43
CA ARG A 120 -8.37 -14.58 4.86
C ARG A 120 -7.00 -15.11 5.29
N GLY A 121 -6.19 -14.21 5.83
CA GLY A 121 -4.91 -14.57 6.43
C GLY A 121 -5.07 -15.88 7.21
N SER A 122 -4.19 -16.83 6.90
CA SER A 122 -4.10 -18.14 7.51
C SER A 122 -4.54 -18.07 8.98
N ARG A 123 -5.72 -18.64 9.28
CA ARG A 123 -6.14 -18.90 10.65
C ARG A 123 -5.36 -20.11 11.12
N TYR A 124 -4.19 -19.89 11.72
CA TYR A 124 -3.58 -20.78 12.69
C TYR A 124 -2.83 -19.92 13.70
#